data_AF-A0A964VEY8-F1
#
_entry.id   AF-A0A964VEY8-F1
#
_cell.length_a   1.000
_cell.length_b   1.000
_cell.length_c   1.000
_cell.angle_alpha   90.00
_cell.angle_beta   90.00
_cell.angle_gamma   90.00
#
_symmetry.space_group_name_H-M   'P 1'
#
loop_
_entity.id
_entity.type
_entity.pdbx_description
1 polymer ?
#
loop_
_entity_poly.entity_id
_entity_poly.type
_entity_poly.pdbx_seq_one_letter_code
_entity_poly.pdbx_strand_id
1 'polypeptide(L)'
;MIDITPLDVRKKHGDFKKAMRGLDVQEVGAFLDLVAERMEELVKEVLTLRERTTQLQLQVEAQGGREKAVQDALVTAQTLRDEIKEQARREAELVRREAEGEARRIVAEAERQLAERRTALDELERKRERFLMALRRLLERELDVVSVEEGRTPLDGTAVDLELPGGHARAERPAATGDGEAAAGRPGGPVKGELWLGLSDEPVPAAAPDPELGG
;
A
#
# COMPACT_ATOMS: atom_id res chain seq x y z
N MET A 1 78.33 9.67 -9.51
CA MET A 1 79.15 8.72 -10.29
C MET A 1 80.27 8.30 -9.34
N ILE A 2 80.58 7.00 -9.22
CA ILE A 2 81.70 6.57 -8.38
C ILE A 2 82.93 6.66 -9.27
N ASP A 3 83.81 7.61 -8.99
CA ASP A 3 84.94 7.92 -9.87
C ASP A 3 86.11 6.94 -9.74
N ILE A 4 86.05 6.04 -8.74
CA ILE A 4 87.04 4.99 -8.47
C ILE A 4 86.33 3.75 -7.92
N THR A 5 86.47 2.59 -8.58
CA THR A 5 85.89 1.33 -8.09
C THR A 5 86.80 0.64 -7.07
N PRO A 6 86.28 -0.25 -6.21
CA PRO A 6 87.12 -1.06 -5.30
C PRO A 6 88.23 -1.84 -6.03
N LEU A 7 87.93 -2.30 -7.24
CA LEU A 7 88.89 -2.95 -8.13
C LEU A 7 90.00 -2.00 -8.59
N ASP A 8 89.70 -0.73 -8.83
CA ASP A 8 90.69 0.27 -9.21
C ASP A 8 91.63 0.61 -8.05
N VAL A 9 91.11 0.59 -6.81
CA VAL A 9 91.92 0.76 -5.59
C VAL A 9 92.90 -0.41 -5.42
N ARG A 10 92.45 -1.65 -5.60
CA ARG A 10 93.32 -2.85 -5.58
C ARG A 10 94.40 -2.82 -6.66
N LYS A 11 94.04 -2.43 -7.89
CA LYS A 11 95.00 -2.34 -9.01
C LYS A 11 96.08 -1.29 -8.75
N LYS A 12 95.72 -0.17 -8.12
CA LYS A 12 96.67 0.92 -7.82
C LYS A 12 97.84 0.51 -6.95
N HIS A 13 97.71 -0.55 -6.13
CA HIS A 13 98.79 -1.07 -5.29
C HIS A 13 100.11 -1.31 -6.05
N GLY A 14 100.06 -1.74 -7.32
CA GLY A 14 101.23 -1.99 -8.16
C GLY A 14 101.78 -0.78 -8.93
N ASP A 15 101.01 0.31 -9.01
CA ASP A 15 101.27 1.43 -9.93
C ASP A 15 101.96 2.64 -9.26
N PHE A 16 102.23 2.56 -7.95
CA PHE A 16 102.91 3.63 -7.22
C PHE A 16 104.41 3.65 -7.52
N LYS A 17 104.93 4.81 -7.95
CA LYS A 17 106.37 5.04 -8.17
C LYS A 17 107.12 5.01 -6.83
N LYS A 18 108.20 4.23 -6.75
CA LYS A 18 109.08 4.16 -5.58
C LYS A 18 109.98 5.40 -5.50
N ALA A 19 110.02 6.08 -4.36
CA ALA A 19 110.88 7.23 -4.10
C ALA A 19 111.81 6.94 -2.91
N MET A 20 113.03 7.49 -2.91
CA MET A 20 114.10 7.18 -1.94
C MET A 20 113.76 7.56 -0.47
N ARG A 21 112.69 8.34 -0.25
CA ARG A 21 112.10 8.66 1.07
C ARG A 21 110.56 8.48 1.08
N GLY A 22 110.07 7.44 0.41
CA GLY A 22 108.64 7.13 0.32
C GLY A 22 108.08 6.39 1.54
N LEU A 23 106.75 6.26 1.56
CA LEU A 23 106.01 5.39 2.49
C LEU A 23 106.36 3.91 2.27
N ASP A 24 106.18 3.08 3.30
CA ASP A 24 106.37 1.63 3.19
C ASP A 24 105.31 1.03 2.24
N VAL A 25 105.79 0.31 1.22
CA VAL A 25 104.96 -0.31 0.19
C VAL A 25 104.04 -1.39 0.80
N GLN A 26 104.50 -2.12 1.82
CA GLN A 26 103.71 -3.18 2.45
C GLN A 26 102.55 -2.61 3.29
N GLU A 27 102.82 -1.56 4.06
CA GLU A 27 101.82 -0.90 4.91
C GLU A 27 100.77 -0.18 4.05
N VAL A 28 101.19 0.50 2.99
CA VAL A 28 100.29 1.13 2.02
C VAL A 28 99.43 0.08 1.30
N GLY A 29 100.01 -1.08 0.96
CA GLY A 29 99.25 -2.19 0.36
C GLY A 29 98.15 -2.73 1.26
N ALA A 30 98.48 -3.04 2.51
CA ALA A 30 97.51 -3.51 3.49
C ALA A 30 96.38 -2.48 3.73
N PHE A 31 96.71 -1.17 3.74
CA PHE A 31 95.70 -0.12 3.84
C PHE A 31 94.80 -0.05 2.60
N LEU A 32 95.36 -0.15 1.38
CA LEU A 32 94.59 -0.15 0.14
C LEU A 32 93.64 -1.36 0.03
N ASP A 33 94.08 -2.53 0.51
CA ASP A 33 93.21 -3.72 0.57
C ASP A 33 92.04 -3.53 1.53
N LEU A 34 92.29 -2.97 2.72
CA LEU A 34 91.25 -2.64 3.68
C LEU A 34 90.27 -1.58 3.13
N VAL A 35 90.79 -0.55 2.45
CA VAL A 35 89.96 0.47 1.80
C VAL A 35 89.11 -0.14 0.70
N ALA A 36 89.69 -1.02 -0.14
CA ALA A 36 88.94 -1.70 -1.19
C ALA A 36 87.83 -2.58 -0.62
N GLU A 37 88.09 -3.33 0.46
CA GLU A 37 87.09 -4.16 1.14
C GLU A 37 85.94 -3.31 1.71
N ARG A 38 86.25 -2.22 2.43
CA ARG A 38 85.23 -1.28 2.93
C ARG A 38 84.45 -0.60 1.83
N MET A 39 85.08 -0.26 0.71
CA MET A 39 84.38 0.29 -0.45
C MET A 39 83.44 -0.74 -1.08
N GLU A 40 83.84 -2.01 -1.17
CA GLU A 40 82.96 -3.09 -1.64
C GLU A 40 81.72 -3.24 -0.75
N GLU A 41 81.89 -3.22 0.58
CA GLU A 41 80.77 -3.25 1.54
C GLU A 41 79.83 -2.06 1.33
N LEU A 42 80.37 -0.85 1.26
CA LEU A 42 79.60 0.38 1.02
C LEU A 42 78.83 0.34 -0.31
N VAL A 43 79.47 -0.17 -1.38
CA VAL A 43 78.80 -0.30 -2.69
C VAL A 43 77.63 -1.28 -2.60
N LYS A 44 77.79 -2.42 -1.94
CA LYS A 44 76.70 -3.40 -1.73
C LYS A 44 75.55 -2.80 -0.91
N GLU A 45 75.88 -2.06 0.15
CA GLU A 45 74.88 -1.40 0.98
C GLU A 45 74.12 -0.32 0.20
N VAL A 46 74.82 0.50 -0.58
CA VAL A 46 74.20 1.53 -1.45
C VAL A 46 73.27 0.89 -2.48
N LEU A 47 73.67 -0.22 -3.12
CA LEU A 47 72.80 -0.94 -4.06
C LEU A 47 71.54 -1.47 -3.35
N THR A 48 71.70 -2.09 -2.18
CA THR A 48 70.60 -2.63 -1.39
C THR A 48 69.63 -1.51 -0.94
N LEU A 49 70.16 -0.39 -0.47
CA LEU A 49 69.38 0.77 -0.05
C LEU A 49 68.65 1.41 -1.23
N ARG A 50 69.29 1.51 -2.39
CA ARG A 50 68.66 2.02 -3.61
C ARG A 50 67.48 1.15 -4.03
N GLU A 51 67.66 -0.17 -4.04
CA GLU A 51 66.59 -1.10 -4.39
C GLU A 51 65.41 -1.01 -3.40
N ARG A 52 65.67 -0.96 -2.10
CA ARG A 52 64.63 -0.71 -1.09
C ARG A 52 63.92 0.63 -1.29
N THR A 53 64.67 1.67 -1.63
CA THR A 53 64.10 3.01 -1.89
C THR A 53 63.16 2.95 -3.09
N THR A 54 63.55 2.29 -4.18
CA THR A 54 62.70 2.10 -5.36
C THR A 54 61.45 1.28 -5.03
N GLN A 55 61.58 0.20 -4.26
CA GLN A 55 60.42 -0.59 -3.82
C GLN A 55 59.44 0.21 -2.96
N LEU A 56 59.95 1.00 -2.01
CA LEU A 56 59.13 1.86 -1.16
C LEU A 56 58.44 2.97 -1.97
N GLN A 57 59.13 3.57 -2.94
CA GLN A 57 58.53 4.56 -3.84
C GLN A 57 57.35 3.97 -4.62
N LEU A 58 57.52 2.78 -5.20
CA LEU A 58 56.43 2.09 -5.91
C LEU A 58 55.24 1.77 -4.98
N GLN A 59 55.52 1.37 -3.74
CA GLN A 59 54.45 1.15 -2.75
C GLN A 59 53.71 2.43 -2.40
N VAL A 60 54.42 3.54 -2.18
CA VAL A 60 53.81 4.84 -1.88
C VAL A 60 52.93 5.31 -3.05
N GLU A 61 53.39 5.17 -4.29
CA GLU A 61 52.60 5.50 -5.47
C GLU A 61 51.34 4.62 -5.57
N ALA A 62 51.47 3.32 -5.33
CA ALA A 62 50.34 2.40 -5.34
C ALA A 62 49.31 2.73 -4.24
N GLN A 63 49.77 3.10 -3.03
CA GLN A 63 48.88 3.50 -1.95
C GLN A 63 48.22 4.85 -2.25
N GLY A 64 48.95 5.83 -2.79
CA GLY A 64 48.36 7.10 -3.22
C GLY A 64 47.29 6.93 -4.31
N GLY A 65 47.48 5.97 -5.23
CA GLY A 65 46.45 5.60 -6.20
C GLY A 65 45.20 5.01 -5.56
N ARG A 66 45.36 4.13 -4.56
CA ARG A 66 44.23 3.55 -3.80
C ARG A 66 43.50 4.60 -2.98
N GLU A 67 44.21 5.49 -2.30
CA GLU A 67 43.61 6.57 -1.52
C GLU A 67 42.76 7.48 -2.42
N LYS A 68 43.24 7.83 -3.61
CA LYS A 68 42.45 8.58 -4.60
C LYS A 68 41.18 7.83 -5.00
N ALA A 69 41.29 6.54 -5.33
CA ALA A 69 40.13 5.74 -5.69
C ALA A 69 39.09 5.67 -4.55
N VAL A 70 39.53 5.59 -3.29
CA VAL A 70 38.65 5.63 -2.13
C VAL A 70 37.99 7.01 -1.95
N GLN A 71 38.74 8.10 -2.15
CA GLN A 71 38.19 9.46 -2.11
C GLN A 71 37.14 9.66 -3.20
N ASP A 72 37.44 9.25 -4.43
CA ASP A 72 36.51 9.34 -5.57
C ASP A 72 35.25 8.50 -5.34
N ALA A 73 35.41 7.29 -4.80
CA ALA A 73 34.28 6.45 -4.41
C ALA A 73 33.42 7.09 -3.31
N LEU A 74 34.04 7.75 -2.33
CA LEU A 74 33.32 8.43 -1.25
C LEU A 74 32.52 9.63 -1.78
N VAL A 75 33.12 10.43 -2.68
CA VAL A 75 32.43 11.54 -3.34
C VAL A 75 31.25 11.01 -4.16
N THR A 76 31.47 9.96 -4.95
CA THR A 76 30.43 9.32 -5.75
C THR A 76 29.29 8.80 -4.88
N ALA A 77 29.61 8.16 -3.75
CA ALA A 77 28.60 7.67 -2.81
C ALA A 77 27.80 8.81 -2.16
N GLN A 78 28.44 9.95 -1.87
CA GLN A 78 27.75 11.14 -1.37
C GLN A 78 26.81 11.73 -2.42
N THR A 79 27.26 11.87 -3.67
CA THR A 79 26.43 12.35 -4.78
C THR A 79 25.24 11.42 -4.99
N LEU A 80 25.46 10.10 -5.05
CA LEU A 80 24.40 9.11 -5.21
C LEU A 80 23.38 9.17 -4.05
N ARG A 81 23.86 9.32 -2.81
CA ARG A 81 22.99 9.47 -1.64
C ARG A 81 22.09 10.69 -1.79
N ASP A 82 22.65 11.82 -2.24
CA ASP A 82 21.90 13.06 -2.36
C ASP A 82 20.92 13.01 -3.55
N GLU A 83 21.28 12.35 -4.65
CA GLU A 83 20.38 12.02 -5.77
C GLU A 83 19.21 11.13 -5.33
N ILE A 84 19.47 10.07 -4.56
CA ILE A 84 18.42 9.19 -4.01
C ILE A 84 17.47 9.98 -3.11
N LYS A 85 18.00 10.88 -2.26
CA LYS A 85 17.16 11.74 -1.40
C LYS A 85 16.26 12.65 -2.22
N GLU A 86 16.79 13.30 -3.26
CA GLU A 86 16.01 14.18 -4.13
C GLU A 86 14.98 13.40 -4.97
N GLN A 87 15.32 12.21 -5.44
CA GLN A 87 14.36 11.33 -6.10
C GLN A 87 13.24 10.91 -5.17
N ALA A 88 13.56 10.42 -3.97
CA ALA A 88 12.56 10.01 -2.98
C ALA A 88 11.63 11.17 -2.58
N ARG A 89 12.17 12.39 -2.45
CA ARG A 89 11.35 13.60 -2.20
C ARG A 89 10.38 13.88 -3.34
N ARG A 90 10.85 13.82 -4.60
CA ARG A 90 10.00 14.04 -5.78
C ARG A 90 8.91 12.96 -5.90
N GLU A 91 9.27 11.70 -5.70
CA GLU A 91 8.32 10.59 -5.71
C GLU A 91 7.28 10.73 -4.58
N ALA A 92 7.71 11.08 -3.36
CA ALA A 92 6.78 11.32 -2.25
C ALA A 92 5.82 12.47 -2.53
N GLU A 93 6.29 13.57 -3.15
CA GLU A 93 5.42 14.67 -3.54
C GLU A 93 4.43 14.28 -4.64
N LEU A 94 4.88 13.49 -5.62
CA LEU A 94 4.02 12.97 -6.69
C LEU A 94 2.92 12.08 -6.12
N VAL A 95 3.27 11.10 -5.28
CA VAL A 95 2.31 10.23 -4.59
C VAL A 95 1.34 11.05 -3.76
N ARG A 96 1.81 12.07 -3.04
CA ARG A 96 0.93 12.96 -2.26
C ARG A 96 -0.06 13.67 -3.17
N ARG A 97 0.38 14.24 -4.29
CA ARG A 97 -0.49 14.94 -5.25
C ARG A 97 -1.51 14.00 -5.89
N GLU A 98 -1.11 12.78 -6.24
CA GLU A 98 -2.02 11.77 -6.78
C GLU A 98 -3.06 11.35 -5.74
N ALA A 99 -2.66 11.10 -4.50
CA ALA A 99 -3.56 10.76 -3.41
C ALA A 99 -4.54 11.91 -3.11
N GLU A 100 -4.06 13.15 -3.08
CA GLU A 100 -4.92 14.34 -2.92
C GLU A 100 -5.91 14.48 -4.10
N GLY A 101 -5.47 14.18 -5.33
CA GLY A 101 -6.31 14.19 -6.53
C GLY A 101 -7.41 13.14 -6.48
N GLU A 102 -7.07 11.89 -6.14
CA GLU A 102 -8.05 10.81 -6.04
C GLU A 102 -9.00 11.03 -4.88
N ALA A 103 -8.52 11.51 -3.73
CA ALA A 103 -9.38 11.88 -2.60
C ALA A 103 -10.41 12.94 -3.01
N ARG A 104 -10.00 13.98 -3.73
CA ARG A 104 -10.92 15.00 -4.26
C ARG A 104 -11.94 14.40 -5.24
N ARG A 105 -11.51 13.45 -6.09
CA ARG A 105 -12.39 12.77 -7.04
C ARG A 105 -13.45 11.94 -6.32
N ILE A 106 -13.04 11.17 -5.30
CA ILE A 106 -13.94 10.36 -4.47
C ILE A 106 -14.96 11.25 -3.76
N VAL A 107 -14.52 12.35 -3.15
CA VAL A 107 -15.43 13.29 -2.48
C VAL A 107 -16.42 13.91 -3.46
N ALA A 108 -15.97 14.37 -4.63
CA ALA A 108 -16.85 14.94 -5.64
C ALA A 108 -17.89 13.93 -6.16
N GLU A 109 -17.49 12.68 -6.37
CA GLU A 109 -18.40 11.62 -6.78
C GLU A 109 -19.42 11.30 -5.67
N ALA A 110 -18.97 11.23 -4.41
CA ALA A 110 -19.86 11.00 -3.27
C ALA A 110 -20.88 12.14 -3.11
N GLU A 111 -20.45 13.40 -3.28
CA GLU A 111 -21.34 14.57 -3.26
C GLU A 111 -22.37 14.51 -4.40
N ARG A 112 -21.94 14.12 -5.62
CA ARG A 112 -22.87 13.95 -6.75
C ARG A 112 -23.91 12.88 -6.45
N GLN A 113 -23.48 11.70 -5.99
CA GLN A 113 -24.38 10.61 -5.63
C GLN A 113 -25.34 11.03 -4.51
N LEU A 114 -24.86 11.74 -3.50
CA LEU A 114 -25.69 12.25 -2.41
C LEU A 114 -26.76 13.22 -2.92
N ALA A 115 -26.41 14.11 -3.85
CA ALA A 115 -27.36 15.02 -4.50
C ALA A 115 -28.42 14.25 -5.31
N GLU A 116 -28.00 13.29 -6.14
CA GLU A 116 -28.90 12.41 -6.91
C GLU A 116 -29.86 11.66 -5.98
N ARG A 117 -29.35 11.07 -4.89
CA ARG A 117 -30.17 10.35 -3.91
C ARG A 117 -31.18 11.25 -3.21
N ARG A 118 -30.79 12.48 -2.84
CA ARG A 118 -31.72 13.47 -2.28
C ARG A 118 -32.84 13.81 -3.25
N THR A 119 -32.52 14.06 -4.51
CA THR A 119 -33.57 14.32 -5.52
C THR A 119 -34.50 13.12 -5.71
N ALA A 120 -33.98 11.90 -5.71
CA ALA A 120 -34.79 10.69 -5.80
C ALA A 120 -35.70 10.50 -4.57
N LEU A 121 -35.23 10.84 -3.37
CA LEU A 121 -36.04 10.83 -2.15
C LEU A 121 -37.19 11.84 -2.24
N ASP A 122 -36.90 13.09 -2.62
CA ASP A 122 -37.91 14.13 -2.78
C ASP A 122 -38.99 13.73 -3.81
N GLU A 123 -38.59 13.11 -4.91
CA GLU A 123 -39.52 12.57 -5.91
C GLU A 123 -40.38 11.44 -5.37
N LEU A 124 -39.81 10.55 -4.57
CA LEU A 124 -40.53 9.43 -3.95
C LEU A 124 -41.54 9.93 -2.92
N GLU A 125 -41.17 10.92 -2.11
CA GLU A 125 -42.07 11.57 -1.16
C GLU A 125 -43.25 12.23 -1.88
N ARG A 126 -42.99 12.98 -2.96
CA ARG A 126 -44.07 13.54 -3.81
C ARG A 126 -44.97 12.47 -4.42
N LYS A 127 -44.41 11.33 -4.85
CA LYS A 127 -45.19 10.19 -5.35
C LYS A 127 -46.07 9.60 -4.24
N ARG A 128 -45.53 9.43 -3.04
CA ARG A 128 -46.27 8.96 -1.86
C ARG A 128 -47.42 9.90 -1.52
N GLU A 129 -47.19 11.20 -1.44
CA GLU A 129 -48.24 12.19 -1.15
C GLU A 129 -49.37 12.14 -2.17
N ARG A 130 -49.04 12.12 -3.47
CA ARG A 130 -50.05 11.99 -4.54
C ARG A 130 -50.84 10.70 -4.44
N PHE A 131 -50.18 9.58 -4.13
CA PHE A 131 -50.86 8.29 -3.94
C PHE A 131 -51.83 8.34 -2.76
N LEU A 132 -51.41 8.87 -1.61
CA LEU A 132 -52.27 9.00 -0.44
C LEU A 132 -53.47 9.91 -0.70
N MET A 133 -53.28 11.03 -1.41
CA MET A 133 -54.38 11.90 -1.82
C MET A 133 -55.35 11.20 -2.77
N ALA A 134 -54.84 10.45 -3.75
CA ALA A 134 -55.66 9.70 -4.70
C ALA A 134 -56.45 8.58 -4.00
N LEU A 135 -55.81 7.83 -3.10
CA LEU A 135 -56.43 6.79 -2.31
C LEU A 135 -57.53 7.35 -1.41
N ARG A 136 -57.27 8.47 -0.73
CA ARG A 136 -58.27 9.14 0.10
C ARG A 136 -59.50 9.52 -0.71
N ARG A 137 -59.31 10.15 -1.88
CA ARG A 137 -60.43 10.52 -2.78
C ARG A 137 -61.22 9.32 -3.27
N LEU A 138 -60.54 8.21 -3.57
CA LEU A 138 -61.20 6.97 -3.96
C LEU A 138 -62.09 6.46 -2.82
N LEU A 139 -61.56 6.37 -1.60
CA LEU A 139 -62.31 5.92 -0.43
C LEU A 139 -63.49 6.83 -0.09
N GLU A 140 -63.32 8.16 -0.17
CA GLU A 140 -64.40 9.14 0.00
C GLU A 140 -65.51 8.90 -1.03
N ARG A 141 -65.16 8.70 -2.31
CA ARG A 141 -66.12 8.38 -3.36
C ARG A 141 -66.88 7.07 -3.10
N GLU A 142 -66.19 6.01 -2.71
CA GLU A 142 -66.84 4.72 -2.43
C GLU A 142 -67.77 4.81 -1.21
N LEU A 143 -67.39 5.59 -0.19
CA LEU A 143 -68.25 5.88 0.96
C LEU A 143 -69.51 6.68 0.57
N ASP A 144 -69.37 7.65 -0.33
CA ASP A 144 -70.52 8.40 -0.85
C ASP A 144 -71.51 7.46 -1.58
N VAL A 145 -70.98 6.51 -2.37
CA VAL A 145 -71.81 5.50 -3.05
C VAL A 145 -72.55 4.62 -2.04
N VAL A 146 -71.85 4.11 -1.02
CA VAL A 146 -72.48 3.31 0.05
C VAL A 146 -73.56 4.12 0.77
N SER A 147 -73.28 5.38 1.07
CA SER A 147 -74.25 6.28 1.73
C SER A 147 -75.52 6.48 0.89
N VAL A 148 -75.39 6.56 -0.44
CA VAL A 148 -76.53 6.63 -1.37
C VAL A 148 -77.31 5.31 -1.40
N GLU A 149 -76.64 4.16 -1.38
CA GLU A 149 -77.30 2.84 -1.33
C GLU A 149 -78.03 2.61 0.00
N GLU A 150 -77.46 3.01 1.14
CA GLU A 150 -78.11 2.92 2.46
C GLU A 150 -79.37 3.77 2.54
N GLY A 151 -79.40 4.90 1.83
CA GLY A 151 -80.58 5.78 1.71
C GLY A 151 -81.68 5.26 0.78
N ARG A 152 -81.44 4.16 0.04
CA ARG A 152 -82.49 3.56 -0.79
C ARG A 152 -83.53 2.92 0.12
N THR A 153 -84.80 3.24 -0.11
CA THR A 153 -85.91 2.49 0.48
C THR A 153 -85.75 1.01 0.11
N PRO A 154 -85.86 0.09 1.08
CA PRO A 154 -85.96 -1.34 0.77
C PRO A 154 -87.00 -1.53 -0.32
N LEU A 155 -86.79 -2.50 -1.21
CA LEU A 155 -87.80 -2.86 -2.20
C LEU A 155 -89.09 -3.20 -1.46
N ASP A 156 -90.01 -2.24 -1.35
CA ASP A 156 -91.40 -2.51 -1.03
C ASP A 156 -91.84 -3.48 -2.10
N GLY A 157 -92.25 -4.67 -1.67
CA GLY A 157 -92.53 -5.81 -2.51
C GLY A 157 -93.48 -5.45 -3.63
N THR A 158 -92.94 -4.95 -4.74
CA THR A 158 -93.59 -5.00 -6.03
C THR A 158 -93.58 -6.46 -6.35
N ALA A 159 -94.73 -7.09 -6.13
CA ALA A 159 -95.07 -8.36 -6.75
C ALA A 159 -94.69 -8.19 -8.22
N VAL A 160 -93.58 -8.83 -8.60
CA VAL A 160 -93.27 -9.04 -10.00
C VAL A 160 -94.38 -9.97 -10.45
N ASP A 161 -95.39 -9.42 -11.13
CA ASP A 161 -96.43 -10.20 -11.79
C ASP A 161 -95.75 -10.98 -12.92
N LEU A 162 -95.13 -12.08 -12.53
CA LEU A 162 -94.73 -13.15 -13.43
C LEU A 162 -96.03 -13.88 -13.77
N GLU A 163 -96.70 -13.47 -14.84
CA GLU A 163 -97.83 -14.22 -15.39
C GLU A 163 -97.33 -15.59 -15.87
N LEU A 164 -97.42 -16.58 -14.97
CA LEU A 164 -97.32 -17.99 -15.30
C LEU A 164 -98.73 -18.47 -15.71
N PRO A 165 -98.92 -18.94 -16.95
CA PRO A 165 -100.23 -19.39 -17.38
C PRO A 165 -100.57 -20.74 -16.74
N GLY A 166 -101.52 -20.73 -15.82
CA GLY A 166 -102.38 -21.87 -15.49
C GLY A 166 -102.06 -22.59 -14.18
N GLY A 167 -103.08 -22.70 -13.32
CA GLY A 167 -103.16 -23.77 -12.32
C GLY A 167 -103.52 -23.31 -10.91
N HIS A 168 -104.82 -23.29 -10.61
CA HIS A 168 -105.35 -23.10 -9.27
C HIS A 168 -104.93 -24.23 -8.32
N ALA A 169 -104.47 -23.87 -7.12
CA ALA A 169 -104.79 -24.61 -5.90
C ALA A 169 -104.61 -23.70 -4.68
N ARG A 170 -105.75 -23.24 -4.16
CA ARG A 170 -105.90 -22.63 -2.84
C ARG A 170 -105.75 -23.74 -1.79
N ALA A 171 -104.79 -23.61 -0.88
CA ALA A 171 -104.80 -24.32 0.40
C ALA A 171 -104.21 -23.39 1.47
N GLU A 172 -104.91 -23.39 2.60
CA GLU A 172 -104.85 -22.40 3.67
C GLU A 172 -103.56 -22.47 4.51
N ARG A 173 -103.18 -21.31 5.05
CA ARG A 173 -102.23 -21.20 6.16
C ARG A 173 -102.79 -21.86 7.42
N PRO A 174 -101.92 -22.48 8.22
CA PRO A 174 -101.98 -22.23 9.65
C PRO A 174 -100.68 -21.65 10.21
N ALA A 175 -100.86 -21.04 11.36
CA ALA A 175 -100.01 -20.09 12.03
C ALA A 175 -98.71 -20.66 12.61
N ALA A 176 -97.81 -19.72 12.88
CA ALA A 176 -96.56 -19.81 13.62
C ALA A 176 -96.61 -20.73 14.86
N THR A 177 -95.47 -21.30 15.25
CA THR A 177 -94.59 -20.79 16.32
C THR A 177 -93.54 -21.87 16.63
N GLY A 178 -92.27 -21.47 16.82
CA GLY A 178 -91.30 -22.23 17.60
C GLY A 178 -90.04 -22.62 16.85
N ASP A 179 -89.09 -21.70 16.78
CA ASP A 179 -87.72 -21.92 16.30
C ASP A 179 -86.95 -22.85 17.25
N GLY A 180 -86.49 -23.98 16.71
CA GLY A 180 -85.48 -24.86 17.27
C GLY A 180 -84.26 -24.89 16.36
N GLU A 181 -83.18 -24.28 16.85
CA GLU A 181 -81.77 -24.71 16.83
C GLU A 181 -81.24 -25.63 15.70
N ALA A 182 -80.24 -25.11 14.97
CA ALA A 182 -79.03 -25.74 14.39
C ALA A 182 -78.67 -25.04 13.06
N ALA A 183 -77.44 -24.80 12.62
CA ALA A 183 -76.07 -24.94 13.10
C ALA A 183 -75.16 -24.32 12.00
N ALA A 184 -73.86 -24.21 12.28
CA ALA A 184 -72.73 -23.86 11.40
C ALA A 184 -72.29 -22.38 11.45
N GLY A 185 -71.04 -22.03 11.71
CA GLY A 185 -69.81 -22.78 11.90
C GLY A 185 -68.72 -21.82 12.38
N ARG A 186 -67.68 -22.38 13.00
CA ARG A 186 -66.54 -21.74 13.70
C ARG A 186 -65.73 -20.77 12.80
N PRO A 187 -64.93 -19.85 13.39
CA PRO A 187 -63.57 -20.20 13.82
C PRO A 187 -63.29 -19.69 15.26
N GLY A 188 -62.53 -20.38 16.10
CA GLY A 188 -61.13 -20.74 15.87
C GLY A 188 -60.28 -19.77 16.70
N GLY A 189 -59.93 -20.19 17.92
CA GLY A 189 -59.21 -19.40 18.92
C GLY A 189 -57.75 -19.06 18.55
N PRO A 190 -57.03 -18.38 19.45
CA PRO A 190 -55.77 -17.72 19.15
C PRO A 190 -54.62 -18.73 19.15
N VAL A 191 -53.81 -18.72 18.09
CA VAL A 191 -52.52 -19.41 18.08
C VAL A 191 -51.39 -18.43 18.35
N LYS A 192 -50.82 -18.60 19.53
CA LYS A 192 -49.50 -18.09 19.92
C LYS A 192 -48.45 -18.90 19.15
N GLY A 193 -47.53 -18.23 18.47
CA GLY A 193 -46.43 -18.86 17.75
C GLY A 193 -45.22 -17.93 17.78
N GLU A 194 -44.29 -18.24 18.67
CA GLU A 194 -43.01 -17.58 18.88
C GLU A 194 -42.00 -17.86 17.75
N LEU A 195 -40.92 -17.08 17.78
CA LEU A 195 -39.58 -17.32 17.22
C LEU A 195 -39.37 -17.01 15.73
N TRP A 196 -38.45 -16.08 15.46
CA TRP A 196 -37.18 -16.19 14.69
C TRP A 196 -36.62 -14.76 14.64
N LEU A 197 -35.82 -14.38 15.64
CA LEU A 197 -34.35 -14.45 15.67
C LEU A 197 -33.71 -13.15 15.15
N GLY A 198 -33.15 -12.41 16.09
CA GLY A 198 -32.34 -11.24 15.84
C GLY A 198 -31.11 -11.58 15.02
N LEU A 199 -30.86 -10.77 13.99
CA LEU A 199 -29.51 -10.58 13.49
C LEU A 199 -28.88 -9.50 14.35
N SER A 200 -28.14 -9.96 15.36
CA SER A 200 -27.23 -9.12 16.11
C SER A 200 -26.15 -8.60 15.17
N ASP A 201 -25.98 -7.29 15.27
CA ASP A 201 -24.76 -6.54 15.06
C ASP A 201 -23.55 -7.33 15.64
N GLU A 202 -22.57 -7.68 14.80
CA GLU A 202 -21.23 -8.02 15.26
C GLU A 202 -20.20 -7.27 14.41
N PRO A 203 -19.28 -6.52 15.03
CA PRO A 203 -18.24 -5.79 14.33
C PRO A 203 -17.11 -6.72 13.88
N VAL A 204 -16.67 -6.55 12.63
CA VAL A 204 -15.51 -7.25 12.06
C VAL A 204 -14.23 -6.84 12.81
N PRO A 205 -13.45 -7.78 13.36
CA PRO A 205 -12.20 -7.47 14.06
C PRO A 205 -11.06 -7.14 13.11
N ALA A 206 -10.20 -6.22 13.58
CA ALA A 206 -9.00 -5.73 12.92
C ALA A 206 -8.01 -6.84 12.54
N ALA A 207 -7.61 -6.85 11.27
CA ALA A 207 -6.54 -7.71 10.75
C ALA A 207 -5.18 -7.00 10.83
N ALA A 208 -4.37 -7.41 11.82
CA ALA A 208 -2.91 -7.53 11.83
C ALA A 208 -2.49 -7.79 13.30
N PRO A 209 -1.54 -8.70 13.60
CA PRO A 209 -0.26 -8.79 12.88
C PRO A 209 0.30 -10.23 12.69
N ASP A 210 1.09 -10.44 11.64
CA ASP A 210 2.08 -11.53 11.60
C ASP A 210 3.49 -10.91 11.53
N PRO A 211 4.25 -10.92 12.62
CA PRO A 211 5.69 -11.02 12.61
C PRO A 211 6.11 -12.41 13.13
N GLU A 212 7.29 -12.87 12.70
CA GLU A 212 8.01 -14.12 13.08
C GLU A 212 8.05 -15.15 11.93
N LEU A 213 9.18 -15.72 11.46
CA LEU A 213 10.62 -15.76 11.78
C LEU A 213 11.31 -16.24 10.47
N GLY A 214 12.46 -15.74 10.02
CA GLY A 214 13.78 -16.21 10.47
C GLY A 214 14.52 -16.96 9.34
N GLY A 215 15.66 -16.42 8.91
CA GLY A 215 16.58 -16.97 7.90
C GLY A 215 17.60 -15.94 7.43
#